data_AF-A0A428QWN2-F1
#
_entry.id   AF-A0A428QWN2-F1
#
_cell.length_a   1.000
_cell.length_b   1.000
_cell.length_c   1.000
_cell.angle_alpha   90.00
_cell.angle_beta   90.00
_cell.angle_gamma   90.00
#
_symmetry.space_group_name_H-M   'P 1'
#
loop_
_entity.id
_entity.type
_entity.pdbx_description
1 polymer ?
#
loop_
_entity_poly.entity_id
_entity_poly.type
_entity_poly.pdbx_seq_one_letter_code
_entity_poly.pdbx_strand_id
1 'polypeptide(L)'
;MVTGVMMPTIDPSSNPWLQIYFPLALGEPSTPSQLSLQHALMSVAAYQRAYREGKSKQDDMKRGFYHEQEASRVLERFVTHEHPEIQSLRDQCTCLAAALGLISIDIFGPRATDCTTRLGLARRVIDMYQDERSWESNVLSSMLYQIFRCYETVGSTAKVTTEMTTASQDHSPESDDAPSPDDRNAITRMDTNTAFEKSLADARYFILNSSFGVSWRTMSLLQETTKLGTACSSSNPRDMTREIRSLHQRLYGVEDDPSDFLAPVSSRRTIPRLDTSSHHSNDSNGVFLPKIISDELIENHQLAFHYAVMIYFHRVIPDTYLPHDAESGHRISSRDNCQALVRKVWDRLENIDCLTPRDIQLHRGNVLWPAFIAAAESIRVDLRHRALIWFSKAAKRGVGNTLRAKEVVMEVWRRVDRQMYPDEELVGMGPVDWRVVMKEMGHSIMLT
;
A
#
# COMPACT_ATOMS: atom_id res chain seq x y z
N MET A 1 -8.27 24.59 8.85
CA MET A 1 -6.80 24.40 8.69
C MET A 1 -6.54 22.92 8.55
N VAL A 2 -6.10 22.49 7.37
CA VAL A 2 -5.62 21.12 7.11
C VAL A 2 -4.38 20.93 7.97
N THR A 3 -4.42 19.99 8.91
CA THR A 3 -3.29 19.70 9.78
C THR A 3 -2.15 19.14 8.94
N GLY A 4 -0.91 19.59 9.14
CA GLY A 4 0.32 19.12 8.45
C GLY A 4 0.70 17.65 8.72
N VAL A 5 -0.30 16.82 9.00
CA VAL A 5 -0.26 15.44 9.49
C VAL A 5 -0.78 14.48 8.41
N MET A 6 -1.34 15.00 7.31
CA MET A 6 -1.83 14.16 6.22
C MET A 6 -0.67 13.61 5.42
N MET A 7 -0.40 12.34 5.69
CA MET A 7 0.73 11.55 5.22
C MET A 7 2.08 12.09 5.69
N PRO A 8 2.70 11.47 6.69
CA PRO A 8 4.11 11.70 6.97
C PRO A 8 4.92 11.42 5.69
N THR A 9 5.57 12.44 5.14
CA THR A 9 6.55 12.26 4.07
C THR A 9 7.92 12.55 4.62
N ILE A 10 8.92 11.85 4.08
CA ILE A 10 10.33 12.01 4.47
C ILE A 10 10.78 13.45 4.18
N ASP A 11 10.23 14.04 3.12
CA ASP A 11 10.44 15.43 2.73
C ASP A 11 9.08 16.18 2.69
N PRO A 12 8.84 17.15 3.60
CA PRO A 12 7.63 17.98 3.59
C PRO A 12 7.43 18.77 2.28
N SER A 13 8.53 19.14 1.61
CA SER A 13 8.46 19.87 0.33
C SER A 13 7.97 18.99 -0.82
N SER A 14 8.09 17.67 -0.67
CA SER A 14 7.59 16.67 -1.60
C SER A 14 6.25 16.05 -1.15
N ASN A 15 5.58 16.59 -0.12
CA ASN A 15 4.32 16.03 0.37
C ASN A 15 3.18 16.23 -0.66
N PRO A 16 2.61 15.16 -1.24
CA PRO A 16 1.56 15.28 -2.25
C PRO A 16 0.30 15.93 -1.69
N TRP A 17 0.01 15.81 -0.40
CA TRP A 17 -1.16 16.47 0.20
C TRP A 17 -1.04 17.98 0.18
N LEU A 18 0.14 18.49 0.50
CA LEU A 18 0.40 19.93 0.52
C LEU A 18 0.62 20.48 -0.90
N GLN A 19 1.27 19.73 -1.77
CA GLN A 19 1.72 20.22 -3.07
C GLN A 19 0.73 19.91 -4.21
N ILE A 20 -0.11 18.88 -4.06
CA ILE A 20 -1.06 18.44 -5.09
C ILE A 20 -2.50 18.58 -4.58
N TYR A 21 -2.85 17.93 -3.48
CA TYR A 21 -4.25 17.80 -3.07
C TYR A 21 -4.80 19.15 -2.60
N PHE A 22 -4.06 19.86 -1.74
CA PHE A 22 -4.51 21.14 -1.22
C PHE A 22 -4.71 22.19 -2.32
N PRO A 23 -3.76 22.43 -3.26
CA PRO A 23 -4.00 23.33 -4.38
C PRO A 23 -5.18 22.93 -5.28
N LEU A 24 -5.37 21.63 -5.55
CA LEU A 24 -6.50 21.15 -6.35
C LEU A 24 -7.85 21.43 -5.66
N ALA A 25 -7.88 21.35 -4.33
CA ALA A 25 -9.08 21.60 -3.54
C ALA A 25 -9.53 23.06 -3.52
N LEU A 26 -8.67 24.02 -3.89
CA LEU A 26 -8.97 25.44 -3.84
C LEU A 26 -9.66 25.92 -5.12
N GLY A 27 -10.70 26.76 -4.98
CA GLY A 27 -11.40 27.42 -6.08
C GLY A 27 -12.71 28.04 -5.61
N GLU A 28 -13.02 29.26 -6.09
CA GLU A 28 -14.29 29.96 -5.82
C GLU A 28 -14.94 30.39 -7.15
N PRO A 29 -16.17 29.94 -7.46
CA PRO A 29 -16.95 28.91 -6.76
C PRO A 29 -16.31 27.52 -6.90
N SER A 30 -16.44 26.66 -5.87
CA SER A 30 -15.88 25.31 -5.91
C SER A 30 -16.68 24.41 -6.86
N THR A 31 -16.00 23.73 -7.77
CA THR A 31 -16.62 22.69 -8.61
C THR A 31 -16.99 21.46 -7.77
N PRO A 32 -17.86 20.55 -8.25
CA PRO A 32 -18.21 19.33 -7.50
C PRO A 32 -17.00 18.47 -7.14
N SER A 33 -16.02 18.34 -8.04
CA SER A 33 -14.78 17.60 -7.80
C SER A 33 -13.96 18.24 -6.66
N GLN A 34 -13.85 19.57 -6.66
CA GLN A 34 -13.18 20.33 -5.61
C GLN A 34 -13.89 20.22 -4.26
N LEU A 35 -15.22 20.30 -4.25
CA LEU A 35 -16.02 20.16 -3.04
C LEU A 35 -15.85 18.76 -2.40
N SER A 36 -15.84 17.71 -3.23
CA SER A 36 -15.56 16.35 -2.74
C SER A 36 -14.16 16.23 -2.14
N LEU A 37 -13.13 16.76 -2.81
CA LEU A 37 -11.76 16.77 -2.30
C LEU A 37 -11.64 17.57 -0.99
N GLN A 38 -12.26 18.74 -0.88
CA GLN A 38 -12.30 19.52 0.35
C GLN A 38 -12.92 18.71 1.50
N HIS A 39 -14.04 18.03 1.26
CA HIS A 39 -14.66 17.16 2.25
C HIS A 39 -13.74 16.00 2.64
N ALA A 40 -13.08 15.35 1.69
CA ALA A 40 -12.13 14.28 2.00
C ALA A 40 -10.98 14.78 2.90
N LEU A 41 -10.42 15.94 2.58
CA LEU A 41 -9.38 16.62 3.38
C LEU A 41 -9.89 17.03 4.77
N MET A 42 -11.12 17.50 4.90
CA MET A 42 -11.67 17.83 6.22
C MET A 42 -11.93 16.57 7.06
N SER A 43 -12.34 15.47 6.43
CA SER A 43 -12.57 14.20 7.12
C SER A 43 -11.29 13.63 7.72
N VAL A 44 -10.23 13.51 6.91
CA VAL A 44 -8.94 13.01 7.38
C VAL A 44 -8.39 13.89 8.52
N ALA A 45 -8.55 15.22 8.44
CA ALA A 45 -8.04 16.15 9.45
C ALA A 45 -8.77 15.97 10.79
N ALA A 46 -10.09 15.83 10.72
CA ALA A 46 -10.91 15.62 11.88
C ALA A 46 -10.59 14.28 12.56
N TYR A 47 -10.46 13.18 11.80
CA TYR A 47 -10.07 11.89 12.38
C TYR A 47 -8.68 11.92 13.02
N GLN A 48 -7.70 12.51 12.35
CA GLN A 48 -6.35 12.66 12.92
C GLN A 48 -6.38 13.47 14.23
N ARG A 49 -7.13 14.58 14.27
CA ARG A 49 -7.30 15.38 15.50
C ARG A 49 -7.98 14.58 16.61
N ALA A 50 -9.00 13.77 16.28
CA ALA A 50 -9.68 12.92 17.25
C ALA A 50 -8.75 11.91 17.94
N TYR A 51 -7.72 11.41 17.24
CA TYR A 51 -6.74 10.50 17.82
C TYR A 51 -5.58 11.18 18.55
N ARG A 52 -5.24 12.42 18.19
CA ARG A 52 -4.15 13.18 18.82
C ARG A 52 -4.60 13.98 20.03
N GLU A 53 -5.81 14.55 20.00
CA GLU A 53 -6.32 15.49 21.00
C GLU A 53 -7.49 14.89 21.77
N GLY A 54 -7.28 14.59 23.05
CA GLY A 54 -8.29 13.92 23.88
C GLY A 54 -9.53 14.77 24.23
N LYS A 55 -9.45 16.12 24.12
CA LYS A 55 -10.49 17.03 24.64
C LYS A 55 -11.71 17.19 23.72
N SER A 56 -11.56 17.04 22.40
CA SER A 56 -12.64 17.18 21.41
C SER A 56 -12.85 15.91 20.58
N LYS A 57 -12.33 14.76 21.05
CA LYS A 57 -12.34 13.50 20.30
C LYS A 57 -13.70 13.14 19.72
N GLN A 58 -14.78 13.27 20.50
CA GLN A 58 -16.12 12.90 20.03
C GLN A 58 -16.66 13.84 18.94
N ASP A 59 -16.43 15.14 19.08
CA ASP A 59 -16.85 16.13 18.08
C ASP A 59 -16.04 16.00 16.79
N ASP A 60 -14.75 15.72 16.92
CA ASP A 60 -13.87 15.43 15.80
C ASP A 60 -14.25 14.15 15.07
N MET A 61 -14.62 13.08 15.79
CA MET A 61 -15.16 11.88 15.15
C MET A 61 -16.45 12.18 14.37
N LYS A 62 -17.37 12.99 14.94
CA LYS A 62 -18.61 13.40 14.25
C LYS A 62 -18.32 14.22 13.00
N ARG A 63 -17.39 15.19 13.08
CA ARG A 63 -16.96 16.00 11.92
C ARG A 63 -16.31 15.14 10.84
N GLY A 64 -15.43 14.22 11.24
CA GLY A 64 -14.79 13.27 10.33
C GLY A 64 -15.82 12.48 9.54
N PHE A 65 -16.82 11.93 10.24
CA PHE A 65 -17.88 11.14 9.64
C PHE A 65 -18.82 11.93 8.73
N TYR A 66 -19.17 13.17 9.12
CA TYR A 66 -19.98 14.04 8.27
C TYR A 66 -19.28 14.32 6.92
N HIS A 67 -18.01 14.72 6.97
CA HIS A 67 -17.27 15.05 5.77
C HIS A 67 -16.92 13.81 4.92
N GLU A 68 -16.72 12.65 5.53
CA GLU A 68 -16.56 11.38 4.81
C GLU A 68 -17.79 11.10 3.93
N GLN A 69 -18.99 11.19 4.52
CA GLN A 69 -20.24 10.95 3.78
C GLN A 69 -20.45 11.96 2.65
N GLU A 70 -20.21 13.25 2.89
CA GLU A 70 -20.34 14.27 1.85
C GLU A 70 -19.32 14.10 0.72
N ALA A 71 -18.07 13.77 1.04
CA ALA A 71 -17.05 13.48 0.03
C ALA A 71 -17.46 12.32 -0.88
N SER A 72 -17.89 11.21 -0.29
CA SER A 72 -18.38 10.02 -1.02
C SER A 72 -19.60 10.36 -1.85
N ARG A 73 -20.62 11.00 -1.27
CA ARG A 73 -21.89 11.34 -1.95
C ARG A 73 -21.64 12.23 -3.17
N VAL A 74 -20.81 13.26 -3.04
CA VAL A 74 -20.51 14.18 -4.14
C VAL A 74 -19.73 13.48 -5.25
N LEU A 75 -18.71 12.68 -4.90
CA LEU A 75 -17.89 11.99 -5.90
C LEU A 75 -18.67 10.88 -6.63
N GLU A 76 -19.44 10.07 -5.90
CA GLU A 76 -20.26 9.03 -6.51
C GLU A 76 -21.27 9.63 -7.47
N ARG A 77 -21.95 10.71 -7.07
CA ARG A 77 -22.86 11.44 -7.96
C ARG A 77 -22.14 11.90 -9.22
N PHE A 78 -20.94 12.46 -9.08
CA PHE A 78 -20.16 12.91 -10.22
C PHE A 78 -19.76 11.77 -11.16
N VAL A 79 -19.39 10.61 -10.62
CA VAL A 79 -18.98 9.43 -11.40
C VAL A 79 -20.16 8.74 -12.08
N THR A 80 -21.36 8.77 -11.49
CA THR A 80 -22.54 8.08 -12.04
C THR A 80 -23.33 8.90 -13.05
N HIS A 81 -23.15 10.22 -13.13
CA HIS A 81 -23.88 11.05 -14.10
C HIS A 81 -23.18 10.95 -15.47
N GLU A 82 -23.89 10.42 -16.47
CA GLU A 82 -23.43 10.29 -17.85
C GLU A 82 -23.22 11.69 -18.45
N HIS A 83 -21.98 12.00 -18.82
CA HIS A 83 -21.52 13.20 -19.52
C HIS A 83 -21.43 14.51 -18.70
N PRO A 84 -20.39 14.64 -17.87
CA PRO A 84 -19.82 15.96 -17.62
C PRO A 84 -19.18 16.49 -18.93
N GLU A 85 -19.67 17.63 -19.41
CA GLU A 85 -19.07 18.40 -20.50
C GLU A 85 -17.55 18.53 -20.32
N ILE A 86 -16.79 18.53 -21.42
CA ILE A 86 -15.32 18.62 -21.53
C ILE A 86 -14.64 18.91 -20.19
N GLN A 87 -14.21 17.85 -19.52
CA GLN A 87 -13.58 17.99 -18.21
C GLN A 87 -12.13 18.45 -18.39
N SER A 88 -11.80 19.55 -17.73
CA SER A 88 -10.42 20.05 -17.72
C SER A 88 -9.47 19.02 -17.09
N LEU A 89 -8.18 19.05 -17.47
CA LEU A 89 -7.13 18.28 -16.78
C LEU A 89 -7.14 18.52 -15.26
N ARG A 90 -7.53 19.72 -14.83
CA ARG A 90 -7.71 20.07 -13.42
C ARG A 90 -8.83 19.26 -12.78
N ASP A 91 -9.99 19.16 -13.41
CA ASP A 91 -11.10 18.36 -12.90
C ASP A 91 -10.75 16.88 -12.84
N GLN A 92 -10.08 16.35 -13.87
CA GLN A 92 -9.55 14.98 -13.87
C GLN A 92 -8.65 14.72 -12.66
N CYS A 93 -7.64 15.58 -12.46
CA CYS A 93 -6.72 15.45 -11.33
C CYS A 93 -7.45 15.61 -9.99
N THR A 94 -8.42 16.53 -9.90
CA THR A 94 -9.18 16.79 -8.67
C THR A 94 -10.07 15.61 -8.30
N CYS A 95 -10.73 14.98 -9.27
CA CYS A 95 -11.54 13.78 -9.07
C CYS A 95 -10.70 12.62 -8.56
N LEU A 96 -9.54 12.35 -9.18
CA LEU A 96 -8.66 11.30 -8.72
C LEU A 96 -8.11 11.61 -7.33
N ALA A 97 -7.68 12.85 -7.06
CA ALA A 97 -7.25 13.27 -5.73
C ALA A 97 -8.35 13.11 -4.68
N ALA A 98 -9.62 13.39 -5.01
CA ALA A 98 -10.76 13.17 -4.11
C ALA A 98 -10.93 11.68 -3.79
N ALA A 99 -10.86 10.81 -4.80
CA ALA A 99 -10.94 9.36 -4.63
C ALA A 99 -9.79 8.82 -3.76
N LEU A 100 -8.56 9.29 -3.99
CA LEU A 100 -7.40 8.96 -3.18
C LEU A 100 -7.54 9.49 -1.74
N GLY A 101 -8.12 10.67 -1.57
CA GLY A 101 -8.46 11.24 -0.27
C GLY A 101 -9.43 10.36 0.51
N LEU A 102 -10.46 9.83 -0.15
CA LEU A 102 -11.38 8.84 0.42
C LEU A 102 -10.65 7.55 0.81
N ILE A 103 -9.74 7.02 -0.01
CA ILE A 103 -8.91 5.85 0.39
C ILE A 103 -8.12 6.17 1.66
N SER A 104 -7.56 7.36 1.78
CA SER A 104 -6.83 7.75 2.99
C SER A 104 -7.71 7.90 4.23
N ILE A 105 -9.02 8.16 4.08
CA ILE A 105 -9.96 8.05 5.20
C ILE A 105 -10.01 6.60 5.74
N ASP A 106 -9.76 5.56 4.93
CA ASP A 106 -9.72 4.16 5.44
C ASP A 106 -8.50 3.92 6.34
N ILE A 107 -7.43 4.69 6.11
CA ILE A 107 -6.18 4.61 6.86
C ILE A 107 -6.34 5.29 8.22
N PHE A 108 -6.93 6.49 8.23
CA PHE A 108 -7.02 7.32 9.43
C PHE A 108 -8.35 7.20 10.19
N GLY A 109 -9.41 6.76 9.54
CA GLY A 109 -10.74 6.64 10.12
C GLY A 109 -10.85 5.49 11.12
N PRO A 110 -11.81 5.55 12.06
CA PRO A 110 -12.06 4.48 13.04
C PRO A 110 -12.88 3.31 12.46
N ARG A 111 -13.51 3.50 11.29
CA ARG A 111 -14.50 2.56 10.77
C ARG A 111 -13.86 1.45 9.97
N ALA A 112 -14.45 0.26 10.07
CA ALA A 112 -14.22 -0.83 9.14
C ALA A 112 -14.99 -0.56 7.85
N THR A 113 -14.43 0.29 7.00
CA THR A 113 -14.91 0.47 5.62
C THR A 113 -14.14 -0.48 4.72
N ASP A 114 -14.85 -1.03 3.73
CA ASP A 114 -14.24 -1.92 2.77
C ASP A 114 -13.36 -1.12 1.81
N CYS A 115 -12.04 -1.26 1.96
CA CYS A 115 -11.07 -0.53 1.13
C CYS A 115 -11.24 -0.88 -0.35
N THR A 116 -11.80 -2.04 -0.68
CA THR A 116 -12.11 -2.43 -2.07
C THR A 116 -13.17 -1.54 -2.70
N THR A 117 -14.12 -1.02 -1.91
CA THR A 117 -15.16 -0.11 -2.40
C THR A 117 -14.55 1.22 -2.83
N ARG A 118 -13.64 1.78 -2.02
CA ARG A 118 -12.98 3.06 -2.34
C ARG A 118 -11.94 2.92 -3.45
N LEU A 119 -11.20 1.81 -3.49
CA LEU A 119 -10.34 1.45 -4.62
C LEU A 119 -11.16 1.29 -5.91
N GLY A 120 -12.33 0.65 -5.85
CA GLY A 120 -13.24 0.52 -6.98
C GLY A 120 -13.78 1.86 -7.46
N LEU A 121 -14.09 2.79 -6.56
CA LEU A 121 -14.48 4.16 -6.93
C LEU A 121 -13.35 4.91 -7.64
N ALA A 122 -12.11 4.82 -7.13
CA ALA A 122 -10.94 5.42 -7.78
C ALA A 122 -10.67 4.80 -9.17
N ARG A 123 -10.86 3.48 -9.32
CA ARG A 123 -10.78 2.79 -10.60
C ARG A 123 -11.82 3.31 -11.59
N ARG A 124 -13.09 3.47 -11.18
CA ARG A 124 -14.13 4.07 -12.03
C ARG A 124 -13.81 5.50 -12.45
N VAL A 125 -13.18 6.29 -11.57
CA VAL A 125 -12.68 7.62 -11.95
C VAL A 125 -11.63 7.50 -13.05
N ILE A 126 -10.66 6.58 -12.94
CA ILE A 126 -9.65 6.35 -13.98
C ILE A 126 -10.29 5.93 -15.31
N ASP A 127 -11.25 5.02 -15.25
CA ASP A 127 -11.93 4.47 -16.44
C ASP A 127 -12.79 5.53 -17.15
N MET A 128 -13.33 6.51 -16.42
CA MET A 128 -14.12 7.63 -16.96
C MET A 128 -13.34 8.48 -17.98
N TYR A 129 -12.04 8.66 -17.78
CA TYR A 129 -11.23 9.57 -18.59
C TYR A 129 -10.53 8.89 -19.79
N GLN A 130 -10.75 7.57 -20.00
CA GLN A 130 -10.24 6.71 -21.09
C GLN A 130 -8.71 6.72 -21.39
N ASP A 131 -8.20 5.54 -21.76
CA ASP A 131 -6.81 5.13 -22.02
C ASP A 131 -5.81 5.38 -20.86
N GLU A 132 -5.18 4.34 -20.30
CA GLU A 132 -4.18 4.49 -19.21
C GLU A 132 -3.04 5.44 -19.59
N ARG A 133 -2.77 5.54 -20.90
CA ARG A 133 -1.78 6.46 -21.48
C ARG A 133 -2.13 7.94 -21.29
N SER A 134 -3.40 8.29 -21.08
CA SER A 134 -3.82 9.67 -20.79
C SER A 134 -3.29 10.15 -19.44
N TRP A 135 -3.17 9.25 -18.46
CA TRP A 135 -2.62 9.57 -17.14
C TRP A 135 -1.11 9.81 -17.15
N GLU A 136 -0.41 9.31 -18.17
CA GLU A 136 1.02 9.50 -18.39
C GLU A 136 1.37 10.80 -19.13
N SER A 137 0.35 11.45 -19.72
CA SER A 137 0.55 12.65 -20.55
C SER A 137 0.97 13.89 -19.77
N ASN A 138 0.65 13.96 -18.47
CA ASN A 138 0.97 15.08 -17.60
C ASN A 138 1.62 14.61 -16.29
N VAL A 139 2.56 15.42 -15.78
CA VAL A 139 3.28 15.10 -14.53
C VAL A 139 2.33 14.96 -13.35
N LEU A 140 1.33 15.85 -13.21
CA LEU A 140 0.39 15.84 -12.10
C LEU A 140 -0.52 14.61 -12.14
N SER A 141 -1.09 14.31 -13.31
CA SER A 141 -1.92 13.11 -13.50
C SER A 141 -1.11 11.84 -13.28
N SER A 142 0.15 11.81 -13.73
CA SER A 142 1.06 10.68 -13.53
C SER A 142 1.38 10.47 -12.05
N MET A 143 1.65 11.54 -11.29
CA MET A 143 1.88 11.44 -9.85
C MET A 143 0.67 10.89 -9.10
N LEU A 144 -0.54 11.37 -9.41
CA LEU A 144 -1.77 10.85 -8.80
C LEU A 144 -2.02 9.38 -9.20
N TYR A 145 -1.78 9.03 -10.46
CA TYR A 145 -1.89 7.66 -10.95
C TYR A 145 -0.89 6.73 -10.26
N GLN A 146 0.36 7.16 -10.04
CA GLN A 146 1.35 6.40 -9.27
C GLN A 146 0.88 6.14 -7.83
N ILE A 147 0.28 7.14 -7.16
CA ILE A 147 -0.27 6.98 -5.81
C ILE A 147 -1.42 5.97 -5.82
N PHE A 148 -2.33 6.08 -6.80
CA PHE A 148 -3.40 5.09 -6.99
C PHE A 148 -2.85 3.67 -7.16
N ARG A 149 -1.87 3.48 -8.05
CA ARG A 149 -1.26 2.18 -8.32
C ARG A 149 -0.55 1.60 -7.09
N CYS A 150 0.06 2.45 -6.26
CA CYS A 150 0.60 2.04 -4.96
C CYS A 150 -0.50 1.48 -4.05
N TYR A 151 -1.57 2.26 -3.86
CA TYR A 151 -2.73 1.87 -3.06
C TYR A 151 -3.37 0.57 -3.55
N GLU A 152 -3.57 0.43 -4.85
CA GLU A 152 -4.14 -0.77 -5.45
C GLU A 152 -3.23 -2.00 -5.28
N THR A 153 -1.92 -1.83 -5.48
CA THR A 153 -0.97 -2.94 -5.34
C THR A 153 -0.96 -3.44 -3.90
N VAL A 154 -0.83 -2.53 -2.95
CA VAL A 154 -0.85 -2.86 -1.51
C VAL A 154 -2.19 -3.46 -1.10
N GLY A 155 -3.31 -2.86 -1.52
CA GLY A 155 -4.64 -3.38 -1.25
C GLY A 155 -4.89 -4.77 -1.85
N SER A 156 -4.24 -5.10 -2.98
CA SER A 156 -4.37 -6.43 -3.59
C SER A 156 -3.64 -7.53 -2.80
N THR A 157 -2.66 -7.19 -1.97
CA THR A 157 -1.96 -8.17 -1.11
C THR A 157 -2.89 -8.78 -0.04
N ALA A 158 -3.96 -8.08 0.32
CA ALA A 158 -4.97 -8.51 1.27
C ALA A 158 -5.94 -9.56 0.71
N LYS A 159 -6.00 -9.74 -0.62
CA LYS A 159 -6.94 -10.66 -1.26
C LYS A 159 -6.49 -12.10 -1.01
N VAL A 160 -7.41 -12.93 -0.52
CA VAL A 160 -7.16 -14.37 -0.33
C VAL A 160 -6.99 -15.01 -1.70
N THR A 161 -5.83 -15.60 -1.92
CA THR A 161 -5.58 -16.45 -3.06
C THR A 161 -6.23 -17.81 -2.77
N THR A 162 -7.39 -18.05 -3.36
CA THR A 162 -8.03 -19.38 -3.55
C THR A 162 -9.08 -19.81 -2.52
N GLU A 163 -10.27 -20.05 -3.06
CA GLU A 163 -11.30 -20.92 -2.51
C GLU A 163 -10.78 -22.38 -2.54
N MET A 164 -10.32 -22.89 -1.40
CA MET A 164 -10.28 -24.34 -1.20
C MET A 164 -11.64 -24.76 -0.64
N THR A 165 -12.61 -24.98 -1.52
CA THR A 165 -13.87 -25.60 -1.12
C THR A 165 -13.63 -27.09 -0.91
N THR A 166 -13.81 -27.49 0.33
CA THR A 166 -13.98 -28.85 0.82
C THR A 166 -14.86 -29.69 -0.12
N ALA A 167 -14.26 -30.66 -0.81
CA ALA A 167 -15.02 -31.70 -1.49
C ALA A 167 -15.49 -32.76 -0.47
N SER A 168 -16.70 -32.55 0.07
CA SER A 168 -17.53 -33.65 0.56
C SER A 168 -18.43 -34.12 -0.58
N GLN A 169 -18.65 -35.42 -0.64
CA GLN A 169 -19.30 -36.23 -1.68
C GLN A 169 -20.63 -35.67 -2.22
N ASP A 170 -20.89 -35.82 -3.53
CA ASP A 170 -21.99 -36.69 -4.00
C ASP A 170 -22.01 -36.89 -5.53
N HIS A 171 -22.36 -38.11 -5.93
CA HIS A 171 -22.55 -38.56 -7.31
C HIS A 171 -23.94 -38.17 -7.84
N SER A 172 -24.03 -37.60 -9.05
CA SER A 172 -25.02 -37.92 -10.12
C SER A 172 -24.93 -36.94 -11.32
N PRO A 173 -25.45 -37.33 -12.51
CA PRO A 173 -24.73 -37.16 -13.77
C PRO A 173 -25.16 -35.97 -14.65
N GLU A 174 -24.18 -35.57 -15.46
CA GLU A 174 -24.24 -35.00 -16.81
C GLU A 174 -25.53 -34.31 -17.28
N SER A 175 -25.44 -32.99 -17.44
CA SER A 175 -26.14 -32.24 -18.48
C SER A 175 -25.09 -31.51 -19.34
N ASP A 176 -24.98 -31.94 -20.59
CA ASP A 176 -24.21 -31.29 -21.65
C ASP A 176 -24.70 -29.86 -21.88
N ASP A 177 -23.91 -28.87 -21.46
CA ASP A 177 -23.92 -27.54 -22.05
C ASP A 177 -22.48 -27.01 -22.09
N ALA A 178 -21.89 -27.05 -23.28
CA ALA A 178 -20.56 -26.54 -23.55
C ALA A 178 -20.56 -25.01 -23.42
N PRO A 179 -19.66 -24.40 -22.63
CA PRO A 179 -19.58 -22.95 -22.54
C PRO A 179 -18.98 -22.36 -23.82
N SER A 180 -19.64 -21.29 -24.29
CA SER A 180 -19.27 -20.46 -25.45
C SER A 180 -17.79 -20.00 -25.43
N PRO A 181 -17.13 -19.86 -26.59
CA PRO A 181 -15.71 -19.49 -26.67
C PRO A 181 -15.38 -18.06 -26.20
N ASP A 182 -16.37 -17.21 -25.95
CA ASP A 182 -16.16 -15.77 -25.69
C ASP A 182 -15.74 -15.42 -24.26
N ASP A 183 -15.84 -16.33 -23.28
CA ASP A 183 -15.40 -16.08 -21.89
C ASP A 183 -13.90 -16.37 -21.65
N ARG A 184 -13.19 -16.98 -22.61
CA ARG A 184 -11.75 -17.26 -22.48
C ARG A 184 -10.85 -16.08 -22.87
N ASN A 185 -11.41 -15.06 -23.53
CA ASN A 185 -10.63 -13.92 -24.03
C ASN A 185 -10.58 -12.70 -23.08
N ALA A 186 -11.25 -12.74 -21.93
CA ALA A 186 -11.18 -11.68 -20.92
C ALA A 186 -9.92 -11.73 -20.04
N ILE A 187 -9.20 -12.86 -20.03
CA ILE A 187 -8.02 -13.10 -19.17
C ILE A 187 -6.69 -12.79 -19.92
N THR A 188 -6.75 -12.51 -21.23
CA THR A 188 -5.55 -12.43 -22.10
C THR A 188 -5.30 -11.03 -22.68
N ARG A 189 -5.63 -9.97 -21.93
CA ARG A 189 -5.30 -8.57 -22.31
C ARG A 189 -4.76 -7.79 -21.11
N MET A 190 -3.58 -8.16 -20.62
CA MET A 190 -2.78 -7.29 -19.75
C MET A 190 -1.28 -7.56 -19.95
N ASP A 191 -0.75 -7.09 -21.08
CA ASP A 191 0.69 -6.86 -21.33
C ASP A 191 1.24 -5.79 -20.37
N THR A 192 1.25 -6.09 -19.06
CA THR A 192 1.37 -5.08 -18.00
C THR A 192 2.77 -4.93 -17.41
N ASN A 193 3.72 -5.82 -17.71
CA ASN A 193 5.10 -5.65 -17.23
C ASN A 193 5.86 -4.59 -18.05
N THR A 194 5.69 -4.59 -19.38
CA THR A 194 6.30 -3.58 -20.27
C THR A 194 5.57 -2.24 -20.27
N ALA A 195 4.25 -2.21 -20.03
CA ALA A 195 3.49 -0.97 -19.93
C ALA A 195 3.80 -0.20 -18.63
N PHE A 196 3.89 -0.89 -17.49
CA PHE A 196 4.26 -0.27 -16.20
C PHE A 196 5.69 0.29 -16.26
N GLU A 197 6.66 -0.47 -16.77
CA GLU A 197 8.05 0.00 -16.97
C GLU A 197 8.19 1.16 -17.95
N LYS A 198 7.36 1.23 -19.00
CA LYS A 198 7.35 2.35 -19.96
C LYS A 198 6.61 3.59 -19.45
N SER A 199 5.51 3.39 -18.71
CA SER A 199 4.68 4.44 -18.09
C SER A 199 5.45 5.35 -17.13
N LEU A 200 6.50 4.79 -16.51
CA LEU A 200 7.31 5.45 -15.49
C LEU A 200 8.73 5.81 -15.93
N ALA A 201 8.99 5.82 -17.24
CA ALA A 201 10.33 6.00 -17.81
C ALA A 201 11.03 7.32 -17.41
N ASP A 202 10.32 8.31 -16.87
CA ASP A 202 10.94 9.50 -16.27
C ASP A 202 11.03 9.39 -14.74
N ALA A 203 12.14 8.78 -14.27
CA ALA A 203 12.49 8.67 -12.85
C ALA A 203 12.49 10.02 -12.10
N ARG A 204 12.54 11.16 -12.81
CA ARG A 204 12.47 12.51 -12.22
C ARG A 204 11.13 12.79 -11.54
N TYR A 205 10.05 12.11 -11.92
CA TYR A 205 8.69 12.34 -11.41
C TYR A 205 8.11 11.16 -10.61
N PHE A 206 8.95 10.18 -10.25
CA PHE A 206 8.51 9.08 -9.39
C PHE A 206 8.28 9.57 -7.96
N ILE A 207 7.03 9.65 -7.52
CA ILE A 207 6.67 10.31 -6.25
C ILE A 207 6.72 9.36 -5.04
N LEU A 208 6.61 8.05 -5.25
CA LEU A 208 6.44 7.08 -4.17
C LEU A 208 7.69 6.93 -3.28
N ASN A 209 8.89 7.11 -3.82
CA ASN A 209 10.12 7.07 -3.02
C ASN A 209 10.15 8.19 -1.96
N SER A 210 9.64 9.38 -2.29
CA SER A 210 9.60 10.53 -1.39
C SER A 210 8.35 10.55 -0.49
N SER A 211 7.24 10.04 -0.99
CA SER A 211 5.94 10.09 -0.29
C SER A 211 5.69 8.90 0.61
N PHE A 212 6.12 7.70 0.18
CA PHE A 212 5.88 6.44 0.88
C PHE A 212 7.18 5.72 1.25
N GLY A 213 8.34 6.21 0.80
CA GLY A 213 9.60 5.51 1.01
C GLY A 213 9.71 4.19 0.24
N VAL A 214 8.93 4.03 -0.85
CA VAL A 214 8.92 2.78 -1.64
C VAL A 214 9.58 3.02 -2.99
N SER A 215 10.54 2.17 -3.36
CA SER A 215 11.18 2.26 -4.67
C SER A 215 10.27 1.68 -5.76
N TRP A 216 10.47 2.15 -6.98
CA TRP A 216 9.79 1.59 -8.15
C TRP A 216 10.01 0.08 -8.26
N ARG A 217 11.26 -0.34 -8.10
CA ARG A 217 11.68 -1.73 -8.20
C ARG A 217 10.97 -2.59 -7.16
N THR A 218 10.87 -2.12 -5.91
CA THR A 218 10.09 -2.82 -4.87
C THR A 218 8.62 -2.99 -5.27
N MET A 219 8.00 -1.93 -5.79
CA MET A 219 6.59 -1.96 -6.17
C MET A 219 6.33 -2.92 -7.35
N SER A 220 7.21 -2.93 -8.35
CA SER A 220 7.15 -3.86 -9.48
C SER A 220 7.28 -5.32 -9.01
N LEU A 221 8.25 -5.60 -8.13
CA LEU A 221 8.43 -6.93 -7.55
C LEU A 221 7.21 -7.38 -6.72
N LEU A 222 6.57 -6.48 -5.97
CA LEU A 222 5.36 -6.78 -5.23
C LEU A 222 4.17 -7.12 -6.15
N GLN A 223 3.98 -6.35 -7.22
CA GLN A 223 2.95 -6.64 -8.22
C GLN A 223 3.17 -8.01 -8.87
N GLU A 224 4.39 -8.29 -9.29
CA GLU A 224 4.75 -9.56 -9.91
C GLU A 224 4.58 -10.74 -8.94
N THR A 225 5.01 -10.57 -7.69
CA THR A 225 4.80 -11.56 -6.62
C THR A 225 3.32 -11.86 -6.43
N THR A 226 2.47 -10.83 -6.43
CA THR A 226 1.02 -10.99 -6.29
C THR A 226 0.42 -11.72 -7.49
N LYS A 227 0.80 -11.36 -8.72
CA LYS A 227 0.34 -12.03 -9.95
C LYS A 227 0.74 -13.50 -9.97
N LEU A 228 2.01 -13.81 -9.70
CA LEU A 228 2.49 -15.19 -9.68
C LEU A 228 1.83 -15.98 -8.55
N GLY A 229 1.65 -15.41 -7.36
CA GLY A 229 0.90 -16.04 -6.28
C GLY A 229 -0.50 -16.47 -6.71
N THR A 230 -1.22 -15.58 -7.42
CA THR A 230 -2.55 -15.93 -7.98
C THR A 230 -2.49 -17.02 -9.05
N ALA A 231 -1.53 -16.94 -9.97
CA ALA A 231 -1.39 -17.91 -11.05
C ALA A 231 -0.97 -19.31 -10.56
N CYS A 232 -0.22 -19.40 -9.46
CA CYS A 232 0.17 -20.67 -8.83
C CYS A 232 -1.03 -21.53 -8.42
N SER A 233 -2.20 -20.91 -8.25
CA SER A 233 -3.44 -21.59 -7.87
C SER A 233 -4.24 -22.12 -9.06
N SER A 234 -3.95 -21.67 -10.28
CA SER A 234 -4.73 -21.98 -11.49
C SER A 234 -3.95 -22.68 -12.60
N SER A 235 -2.62 -22.67 -12.56
CA SER A 235 -1.75 -23.03 -13.69
C SER A 235 -0.89 -24.28 -13.44
N ASN A 236 -0.37 -24.88 -14.52
CA ASN A 236 0.51 -26.06 -14.46
C ASN A 236 1.89 -25.71 -13.86
N PRO A 237 2.42 -26.50 -12.90
CA PRO A 237 3.64 -26.15 -12.19
C PRO A 237 4.90 -25.91 -13.04
N ARG A 238 5.01 -26.58 -14.20
CA ARG A 238 6.23 -26.53 -15.03
C ARG A 238 6.42 -25.18 -15.73
N ASP A 239 5.34 -24.49 -16.07
CA ASP A 239 5.40 -23.24 -16.83
C ASP A 239 5.86 -22.06 -15.96
N MET A 240 5.51 -22.08 -14.68
CA MET A 240 5.78 -20.98 -13.75
C MET A 240 7.16 -21.03 -13.07
N THR A 241 7.80 -22.20 -13.02
CA THR A 241 9.05 -22.40 -12.27
C THR A 241 10.17 -21.45 -12.74
N ARG A 242 10.25 -21.17 -14.06
CA ARG A 242 11.25 -20.25 -14.62
C ARG A 242 11.01 -18.80 -14.18
N GLU A 243 9.76 -18.36 -14.21
CA GLU A 243 9.37 -16.99 -13.82
C GLU A 243 9.59 -16.77 -12.33
N ILE A 244 9.18 -17.73 -11.49
CA ILE A 244 9.39 -17.69 -10.04
C ILE A 244 10.88 -17.67 -9.70
N ARG A 245 11.71 -18.47 -10.37
CA ARG A 245 13.17 -18.43 -10.17
C ARG A 245 13.77 -17.07 -10.55
N SER A 246 13.32 -16.47 -11.65
CA SER A 246 13.76 -15.13 -12.07
C SER A 246 13.33 -14.06 -11.07
N LEU A 247 12.10 -14.14 -10.55
CA LEU A 247 11.61 -13.24 -9.51
C LEU A 247 12.42 -13.40 -8.21
N HIS A 248 12.67 -14.63 -7.77
CA HIS A 248 13.50 -14.91 -6.60
C HIS A 248 14.90 -14.29 -6.73
N GLN A 249 15.57 -14.48 -7.87
CA GLN A 249 16.88 -13.88 -8.12
C GLN A 249 16.84 -12.34 -8.03
N ARG A 250 15.82 -11.69 -8.59
CA ARG A 250 15.68 -10.23 -8.53
C ARG A 250 15.31 -9.71 -7.13
N LEU A 251 14.58 -10.48 -6.33
CA LEU A 251 14.26 -10.15 -4.94
C LEU A 251 15.52 -10.19 -4.06
N TYR A 252 16.34 -11.24 -4.21
CA TYR A 252 17.51 -11.45 -3.37
C TYR A 252 18.78 -10.72 -3.86
N GLY A 253 18.86 -10.34 -5.14
CA GLY A 253 20.01 -9.60 -5.67
C GLY A 253 20.28 -8.24 -5.01
N VAL A 254 19.35 -7.70 -4.21
CA VAL A 254 19.58 -6.49 -3.39
C VAL A 254 20.62 -6.73 -2.29
N GLU A 255 20.76 -7.97 -1.82
CA GLU A 255 21.78 -8.30 -0.83
C GLU A 255 23.19 -8.26 -1.42
N ASP A 256 23.32 -8.49 -2.74
CA ASP A 256 24.59 -8.48 -3.46
C ASP A 256 25.01 -7.06 -3.90
N ASP A 257 24.07 -6.22 -4.34
CA ASP A 257 24.31 -4.81 -4.67
C ASP A 257 23.18 -3.88 -4.18
N PRO A 258 23.31 -3.32 -2.96
CA PRO A 258 22.34 -2.38 -2.41
C PRO A 258 22.24 -1.06 -3.20
N SER A 259 23.32 -0.66 -3.90
CA SER A 259 23.44 0.65 -4.56
C SER A 259 22.50 0.77 -5.75
N ASP A 260 22.27 -0.34 -6.45
CA ASP A 260 21.36 -0.47 -7.58
C ASP A 260 19.87 -0.38 -7.18
N PHE A 261 19.57 -0.48 -5.87
CA PHE A 261 18.21 -0.50 -5.35
C PHE A 261 17.78 0.84 -4.75
N LEU A 262 18.72 1.55 -4.14
CA LEU A 262 18.49 2.83 -3.48
C LEU A 262 18.44 3.95 -4.53
N ALA A 263 17.26 4.21 -5.08
CA ALA A 263 17.08 5.32 -6.00
C ALA A 263 17.42 6.64 -5.28
N PRO A 264 18.37 7.46 -5.78
CA PRO A 264 18.67 8.75 -5.18
C PRO A 264 17.43 9.64 -5.25
N VAL A 265 17.07 10.27 -4.13
CA VAL A 265 16.00 11.27 -4.13
C VAL A 265 16.53 12.49 -4.87
N SER A 266 15.95 12.79 -6.03
CA SER A 266 16.30 13.98 -6.81
C SER A 266 16.28 15.22 -5.92
N SER A 267 17.43 15.89 -5.80
CA SER A 267 17.69 17.03 -4.91
C SER A 267 16.84 18.28 -5.15
N ARG A 268 16.01 18.31 -6.20
CA ARG A 268 15.03 19.36 -6.51
C ARG A 268 13.86 18.75 -7.26
N ARG A 269 12.71 18.59 -6.61
CA ARG A 269 11.45 18.26 -7.26
C ARG A 269 10.54 19.47 -7.22
N THR A 270 10.47 20.21 -8.33
CA THR A 270 9.43 21.23 -8.50
C THR A 270 8.20 20.51 -9.01
N ILE A 271 7.20 20.29 -8.15
CA ILE A 271 5.89 19.80 -8.60
C ILE A 271 5.29 20.89 -9.50
N PRO A 272 4.98 20.60 -10.79
CA PRO A 272 4.43 21.60 -11.69
C PRO A 272 3.09 22.12 -11.15
N ARG A 273 2.96 23.44 -11.02
CA ARG A 273 1.69 24.10 -10.62
C ARG A 273 0.81 24.26 -11.87
N LEU A 274 -0.44 23.84 -11.78
CA LEU A 274 -1.41 23.81 -12.89
C LEU A 274 -2.04 25.20 -13.19
N ASP A 275 -1.25 26.28 -13.10
CA ASP A 275 -1.62 27.71 -13.21
C ASP A 275 -2.34 28.34 -12.00
N THR A 276 -1.63 29.30 -11.35
CA THR A 276 -2.21 30.54 -10.80
C THR A 276 -1.12 31.59 -10.62
N SER A 277 -1.34 32.74 -11.24
CA SER A 277 -0.78 34.05 -10.92
C SER A 277 -1.13 34.45 -9.47
N SER A 278 -0.28 34.09 -8.51
CA SER A 278 -0.25 34.74 -7.19
C SER A 278 1.07 34.43 -6.51
N HIS A 279 1.91 35.46 -6.40
CA HIS A 279 3.13 35.45 -5.60
C HIS A 279 2.78 35.34 -4.12
N HIS A 280 2.72 34.11 -3.62
CA HIS A 280 3.04 33.82 -2.23
C HIS A 280 4.19 32.81 -2.23
N SER A 281 5.40 33.34 -2.32
CA SER A 281 6.59 32.69 -1.79
C SER A 281 6.41 32.60 -0.27
N ASN A 282 5.72 31.55 0.18
CA ASN A 282 5.90 31.11 1.55
C ASN A 282 7.33 30.58 1.63
N ASP A 283 8.24 31.41 2.12
CA ASP A 283 9.47 30.96 2.75
C ASP A 283 9.06 30.02 3.88
N SER A 284 8.95 28.74 3.55
CA SER A 284 8.87 27.70 4.55
C SER A 284 10.23 27.66 5.23
N ASN A 285 10.35 28.35 6.36
CA ASN A 285 11.30 28.08 7.44
C ASN A 285 11.06 26.67 8.03
N GLY A 286 10.95 25.66 7.16
CA GLY A 286 10.90 24.27 7.54
C GLY A 286 12.28 23.86 8.02
N VAL A 287 12.35 23.19 9.16
CA VAL A 287 13.57 22.55 9.64
C VAL A 287 13.96 21.51 8.60
N PHE A 288 14.88 21.84 7.70
CA PHE A 288 15.43 20.88 6.75
C PHE A 288 16.28 19.88 7.53
N LEU A 289 15.96 18.59 7.39
CA LEU A 289 16.86 17.56 7.88
C LEU A 289 18.21 17.68 7.16
N PRO A 290 19.33 17.45 7.87
CA PRO A 290 20.60 17.18 7.24
C PRO A 290 20.42 16.09 6.17
N LYS A 291 20.97 16.30 4.97
CA LYS A 291 20.83 15.39 3.83
C LYS A 291 21.15 13.94 4.21
N ILE A 292 22.19 13.74 5.02
CA ILE A 292 22.59 12.41 5.49
C ILE A 292 21.49 11.68 6.28
N ILE A 293 20.75 12.40 7.14
CA ILE A 293 19.64 11.82 7.91
C ILE A 293 18.45 11.54 6.99
N SER A 294 18.18 12.42 6.03
CA SER A 294 17.13 12.19 5.03
C SER A 294 17.44 10.94 4.19
N ASP A 295 18.66 10.82 3.67
CA ASP A 295 19.10 9.69 2.84
C ASP A 295 19.01 8.38 3.63
N GLU A 296 19.49 8.36 4.88
CA GLU A 296 19.38 7.20 5.76
C GLU A 296 17.91 6.84 6.08
N LEU A 297 17.04 7.84 6.26
CA LEU A 297 15.62 7.61 6.47
C LEU A 297 14.97 6.95 5.25
N ILE A 298 15.29 7.42 4.04
CA ILE A 298 14.81 6.85 2.78
C ILE A 298 15.26 5.41 2.61
N GLU A 299 16.55 5.15 2.84
CA GLU A 299 17.12 3.81 2.77
C GLU A 299 16.36 2.85 3.69
N ASN A 300 16.17 3.23 4.96
CA ASN A 300 15.47 2.37 5.91
C ASN A 300 14.01 2.10 5.51
N HIS A 301 13.28 3.07 4.93
CA HIS A 301 11.93 2.81 4.42
C HIS A 301 11.95 1.85 3.23
N GLN A 302 12.84 2.07 2.27
CA GLN A 302 12.92 1.26 1.05
C GLN A 302 13.28 -0.19 1.38
N LEU A 303 14.24 -0.40 2.29
CA LEU A 303 14.65 -1.73 2.72
C LEU A 303 13.60 -2.41 3.59
N ALA A 304 12.94 -1.70 4.51
CA ALA A 304 11.84 -2.27 5.29
C ALA A 304 10.73 -2.80 4.37
N PHE A 305 10.36 -2.02 3.35
CA PHE A 305 9.36 -2.43 2.37
C PHE A 305 9.85 -3.61 1.53
N HIS A 306 11.09 -3.58 1.04
CA HIS A 306 11.65 -4.65 0.22
C HIS A 306 11.73 -5.99 0.95
N TYR A 307 12.23 -6.00 2.19
CA TYR A 307 12.27 -7.23 2.99
C TYR A 307 10.86 -7.76 3.28
N ALA A 308 9.87 -6.88 3.46
CA ALA A 308 8.47 -7.30 3.57
C ALA A 308 7.93 -7.92 2.26
N VAL A 309 8.34 -7.45 1.08
CA VAL A 309 8.02 -8.12 -0.21
C VAL A 309 8.64 -9.51 -0.27
N MET A 310 9.89 -9.69 0.19
CA MET A 310 10.52 -11.01 0.25
C MET A 310 9.76 -11.97 1.18
N ILE A 311 9.32 -11.50 2.35
CA ILE A 311 8.48 -12.28 3.27
C ILE A 311 7.14 -12.65 2.59
N TYR A 312 6.49 -11.67 1.97
CA TYR A 312 5.22 -11.88 1.26
C TYR A 312 5.37 -12.88 0.09
N PHE A 313 6.49 -12.84 -0.64
CA PHE A 313 6.81 -13.82 -1.68
C PHE A 313 6.78 -15.25 -1.14
N HIS A 314 7.45 -15.52 -0.02
CA HIS A 314 7.43 -16.84 0.60
C HIS A 314 6.04 -17.26 1.03
N ARG A 315 5.20 -16.31 1.49
CA ARG A 315 3.82 -16.58 1.89
C ARG A 315 2.92 -16.97 0.72
N VAL A 316 3.08 -16.35 -0.44
CA VAL A 316 2.14 -16.52 -1.57
C VAL A 316 2.60 -17.51 -2.63
N ILE A 317 3.90 -17.82 -2.69
CA ILE A 317 4.45 -18.79 -3.62
C ILE A 317 4.58 -20.14 -2.90
N PRO A 318 3.93 -21.22 -3.38
CA PRO A 318 4.03 -22.53 -2.75
C PRO A 318 5.45 -23.09 -2.81
N ASP A 319 5.84 -23.82 -1.76
CA ASP A 319 7.20 -24.38 -1.61
C ASP A 319 7.59 -25.30 -2.78
N THR A 320 6.62 -25.94 -3.44
CA THR A 320 6.84 -26.79 -4.62
C THR A 320 7.50 -26.06 -5.79
N TYR A 321 7.42 -24.73 -5.83
CA TYR A 321 7.99 -23.89 -6.87
C TYR A 321 9.34 -23.28 -6.48
N LEU A 322 9.73 -23.38 -5.21
CA LEU A 322 10.96 -22.77 -4.72
C LEU A 322 12.17 -23.64 -5.12
N PRO A 323 13.32 -23.03 -5.47
CA PRO A 323 14.51 -23.79 -5.83
C PRO A 323 14.94 -24.70 -4.68
N HIS A 324 15.14 -25.99 -4.97
CA HIS A 324 15.84 -26.90 -4.06
C HIS A 324 17.33 -26.86 -4.37
N ASP A 325 18.15 -26.50 -3.37
CA ASP A 325 19.59 -26.76 -3.44
C ASP A 325 19.82 -28.26 -3.33
N ALA A 326 20.05 -28.90 -4.48
CA ALA A 326 20.32 -30.33 -4.56
C ALA A 326 21.70 -30.73 -3.98
N GLU A 327 22.60 -29.75 -3.77
CA GLU A 327 24.00 -30.01 -3.40
C GLU A 327 24.26 -30.14 -1.90
N SER A 328 23.38 -29.65 -1.02
CA SER A 328 23.66 -29.60 0.43
C SER A 328 23.13 -30.79 1.22
N GLY A 329 22.35 -31.71 0.63
CA GLY A 329 21.83 -32.93 1.29
C GLY A 329 20.93 -32.70 2.51
N HIS A 330 20.85 -31.45 2.99
CA HIS A 330 19.88 -30.94 3.93
C HIS A 330 18.77 -30.28 3.11
N ARG A 331 17.52 -30.62 3.42
CA ARG A 331 16.37 -29.80 3.06
C ARG A 331 16.48 -28.49 3.87
N ILE A 332 17.43 -27.62 3.54
CA ILE A 332 17.44 -26.25 4.05
C ILE A 332 16.22 -25.62 3.39
N SER A 333 15.13 -25.56 4.16
CA SER A 333 13.85 -25.11 3.67
C SER A 333 14.03 -23.65 3.29
N SER A 334 13.59 -23.26 2.09
CA SER A 334 13.61 -21.86 1.64
C SER A 334 12.94 -20.90 2.66
N ARG A 335 12.14 -21.46 3.57
CA ARG A 335 11.50 -20.80 4.71
C ARG A 335 12.41 -20.52 5.90
N ASP A 336 13.55 -21.20 6.05
CA ASP A 336 14.40 -21.15 7.26
C ASP A 336 14.97 -19.74 7.53
N ASN A 337 14.97 -18.86 6.53
CA ASN A 337 15.45 -17.48 6.64
C ASN A 337 14.34 -16.43 6.86
N CYS A 338 13.05 -16.81 6.90
CA CYS A 338 11.96 -15.84 7.00
C CYS A 338 11.98 -15.06 8.34
N GLN A 339 12.33 -15.71 9.46
CA GLN A 339 12.48 -14.98 10.73
C GLN A 339 13.67 -14.01 10.72
N ALA A 340 14.71 -14.27 9.92
CA ALA A 340 15.80 -13.32 9.74
C ALA A 340 15.36 -12.12 8.88
N LEU A 341 14.55 -12.34 7.83
CA LEU A 341 13.93 -11.25 7.07
C LEU A 341 13.00 -10.41 7.96
N VAL A 342 12.19 -11.04 8.80
CA VAL A 342 11.35 -10.34 9.80
C VAL A 342 12.21 -9.48 10.71
N ARG A 343 13.35 -10.00 11.21
CA ARG A 343 14.32 -9.21 11.99
C ARG A 343 14.84 -8.01 11.20
N LYS A 344 15.26 -8.20 9.94
CA LYS A 344 15.72 -7.11 9.08
C LYS A 344 14.65 -6.02 8.91
N VAL A 345 13.38 -6.38 8.73
CA VAL A 345 12.28 -5.39 8.68
C VAL A 345 12.22 -4.59 9.98
N TRP A 346 12.22 -5.26 11.14
CA TRP A 346 12.18 -4.56 12.42
C TRP A 346 13.40 -3.67 12.67
N ASP A 347 14.60 -4.10 12.29
CA ASP A 347 15.82 -3.29 12.42
C ASP A 347 15.67 -1.98 11.64
N ARG A 348 15.14 -2.03 10.41
CA ARG A 348 14.89 -0.84 9.59
C ARG A 348 13.78 0.05 10.17
N LEU A 349 12.68 -0.53 10.66
CA LEU A 349 11.59 0.22 11.28
C LEU A 349 12.01 0.90 12.60
N GLU A 350 12.88 0.26 13.38
CA GLU A 350 13.42 0.83 14.61
C GLU A 350 14.44 1.93 14.33
N ASN A 351 15.27 1.78 13.29
CA ASN A 351 16.14 2.85 12.81
C ASN A 351 15.34 4.08 12.39
N ILE A 352 14.24 3.92 11.65
CA ILE A 352 13.31 5.02 11.32
C ILE A 352 12.85 5.72 12.60
N ASP A 353 12.43 4.94 13.60
CA ASP A 353 11.97 5.44 14.89
C ASP A 353 13.04 6.23 15.66
N CYS A 354 14.31 5.83 15.55
CA CYS A 354 15.48 6.48 16.14
C CYS A 354 15.86 7.78 15.43
N LEU A 355 15.83 7.78 14.08
CA LEU A 355 16.16 8.94 13.23
C LEU A 355 15.10 10.04 13.24
N THR A 356 13.91 9.75 13.77
CA THR A 356 12.79 10.69 13.84
C THR A 356 12.29 10.92 15.27
N PRO A 357 13.13 11.37 16.24
CA PRO A 357 12.72 11.59 17.63
C PRO A 357 11.50 12.51 17.72
N ARG A 358 10.73 12.37 18.81
CA ARG A 358 9.49 13.15 19.03
C ARG A 358 9.68 14.66 19.00
N ASP A 359 10.89 15.11 19.29
CA ASP A 359 11.26 16.53 19.38
C ASP A 359 11.55 17.14 18.01
N ILE A 360 11.82 16.29 17.00
CA ILE A 360 11.87 16.70 15.61
C ILE A 360 10.45 16.54 15.07
N GLN A 361 9.84 17.62 14.58
CA GLN A 361 8.54 17.58 13.89
C GLN A 361 8.61 16.85 12.53
N LEU A 362 9.48 15.86 12.41
CA LEU A 362 9.53 14.99 11.25
C LEU A 362 8.46 13.92 11.40
N HIS A 363 7.56 13.91 10.45
CA HIS A 363 6.45 12.99 10.43
C HIS A 363 6.99 11.65 9.89
N ARG A 364 6.98 10.60 10.72
CA ARG A 364 7.53 9.26 10.39
C ARG A 364 6.70 8.62 9.29
N GLY A 365 7.30 8.37 8.13
CA GLY A 365 6.64 7.90 6.91
C GLY A 365 5.68 6.73 7.08
N ASN A 366 4.84 6.51 6.06
CA ASN A 366 3.90 5.40 6.09
C ASN A 366 4.64 4.06 6.03
N VAL A 367 4.50 3.25 7.09
CA VAL A 367 5.24 1.98 7.28
C VAL A 367 4.32 0.86 7.75
N LEU A 368 3.00 1.02 7.60
CA LEU A 368 2.07 0.04 8.12
C LEU A 368 2.18 -1.30 7.40
N TRP A 369 2.23 -1.32 6.07
CA TRP A 369 2.31 -2.57 5.30
C TRP A 369 3.52 -3.40 5.70
N PRO A 370 4.77 -2.89 5.66
CA PRO A 370 5.93 -3.68 6.06
C PRO A 370 5.88 -4.12 7.53
N ALA A 371 5.43 -3.24 8.44
CA ALA A 371 5.29 -3.60 9.86
C ALA A 371 4.25 -4.69 10.07
N PHE A 372 3.13 -4.64 9.36
CA PHE A 372 2.07 -5.63 9.44
C PHE A 372 2.53 -6.99 8.91
N ILE A 373 3.18 -7.04 7.74
CA ILE A 373 3.73 -8.29 7.19
C ILE A 373 4.75 -8.90 8.16
N ALA A 374 5.72 -8.12 8.65
CA ALA A 374 6.70 -8.61 9.61
C ALA A 374 6.05 -9.10 10.92
N ALA A 375 5.02 -8.40 11.41
CA ALA A 375 4.31 -8.78 12.63
C ALA A 375 3.50 -10.07 12.45
N ALA A 376 2.72 -10.18 11.38
CA ALA A 376 1.93 -11.38 11.07
C ALA A 376 2.82 -12.62 10.96
N GLU A 377 4.03 -12.46 10.43
CA GLU A 377 4.99 -13.54 10.22
C GLU A 377 5.97 -13.74 11.39
N SER A 378 5.84 -12.99 12.48
CA SER A 378 6.67 -13.15 13.67
C SER A 378 6.25 -14.39 14.48
N ILE A 379 7.08 -15.43 14.45
CA ILE A 379 6.88 -16.62 15.29
C ILE A 379 7.61 -16.46 16.61
N ARG A 380 8.87 -15.99 16.55
CA ARG A 380 9.72 -15.88 17.73
C ARG A 380 9.22 -14.81 18.69
N VAL A 381 9.27 -15.11 19.98
CA VAL A 381 8.80 -14.23 21.06
C VAL A 381 9.48 -12.86 21.04
N ASP A 382 10.79 -12.80 20.74
CA ASP A 382 11.53 -11.54 20.64
C ASP A 382 10.98 -10.63 19.53
N LEU A 383 10.64 -11.20 18.37
CA LEU A 383 10.11 -10.46 17.22
C LEU A 383 8.65 -10.01 17.48
N ARG A 384 7.83 -10.86 18.10
CA ARG A 384 6.47 -10.48 18.53
C ARG A 384 6.49 -9.32 19.53
N HIS A 385 7.45 -9.31 20.45
CA HIS A 385 7.61 -8.20 21.40
C HIS A 385 7.94 -6.87 20.69
N ARG A 386 8.86 -6.89 19.71
CA ARG A 386 9.18 -5.71 18.87
C ARG A 386 7.94 -5.20 18.13
N ALA A 387 7.14 -6.10 17.56
CA ALA A 387 5.88 -5.76 16.91
C ALA A 387 4.89 -5.07 17.86
N LEU A 388 4.71 -5.58 19.07
CA LEU A 388 3.81 -4.96 20.08
C LEU A 388 4.25 -3.56 20.48
N ILE A 389 5.57 -3.35 20.64
CA ILE A 389 6.15 -2.02 20.90
C ILE A 389 5.85 -1.08 19.72
N TRP A 390 6.05 -1.55 18.49
CA TRP A 390 5.79 -0.77 17.29
C TRP A 390 4.31 -0.36 17.19
N PHE A 391 3.36 -1.30 17.34
CA PHE A 391 1.92 -1.00 17.30
C PHE A 391 1.51 0.00 18.38
N SER A 392 2.07 -0.11 19.59
CA SER A 392 1.84 0.84 20.69
C SER A 392 2.31 2.25 20.34
N LYS A 393 3.47 2.37 19.67
CA LYS A 393 3.99 3.65 19.21
C LYS A 393 3.18 4.22 18.03
N ALA A 394 2.78 3.38 17.07
CA ALA A 394 2.00 3.79 15.89
C ALA A 394 0.59 4.27 16.27
N ALA A 395 -0.10 3.58 17.18
CA ALA A 395 -1.44 3.98 17.65
C ALA A 395 -1.45 5.39 18.29
N LYS A 396 -0.38 5.75 19.01
CA LYS A 396 -0.23 7.10 19.62
C LYS A 396 -0.07 8.22 18.59
N ARG A 397 0.18 7.90 17.31
CA ARG A 397 0.37 8.87 16.22
C ARG A 397 -0.94 9.18 15.47
N GLY A 398 -2.03 8.50 15.81
CA GLY A 398 -3.35 8.72 15.21
C GLY A 398 -3.59 8.06 13.86
N VAL A 399 -2.87 6.97 13.60
CA VAL A 399 -3.15 6.06 12.48
C VAL A 399 -4.27 5.11 12.93
N GLY A 400 -5.48 5.29 12.40
CA GLY A 400 -6.70 4.61 12.87
C GLY A 400 -6.72 3.10 12.61
N ASN A 401 -6.21 2.67 11.45
CA ASN A 401 -6.19 1.25 11.06
C ASN A 401 -5.17 0.39 11.84
N THR A 402 -4.25 1.00 12.61
CA THR A 402 -3.17 0.31 13.34
C THR A 402 -3.71 -0.66 14.40
N LEU A 403 -4.81 -0.29 15.08
CA LEU A 403 -5.43 -1.14 16.10
C LEU A 403 -6.04 -2.40 15.48
N ARG A 404 -6.75 -2.25 14.36
CA ARG A 404 -7.35 -3.37 13.61
C ARG A 404 -6.28 -4.30 13.04
N ALA A 405 -5.19 -3.71 12.52
CA ALA A 405 -4.03 -4.47 12.06
C ALA A 405 -3.42 -5.31 13.19
N LYS A 406 -3.29 -4.73 14.39
CA LYS A 406 -2.84 -5.45 15.59
C LYS A 406 -3.79 -6.59 15.96
N GLU A 407 -5.11 -6.39 15.91
CA GLU A 407 -6.09 -7.43 16.22
C GLU A 407 -5.94 -8.65 15.31
N VAL A 408 -5.77 -8.44 13.99
CA VAL A 408 -5.50 -9.53 13.04
C VAL A 408 -4.19 -10.25 13.39
N VAL A 409 -3.11 -9.51 13.64
CA VAL A 409 -1.81 -10.10 14.00
C VAL A 409 -1.90 -10.95 15.27
N MET A 410 -2.58 -10.44 16.30
CA MET A 410 -2.78 -11.18 17.55
C MET A 410 -3.57 -12.47 17.32
N GLU A 411 -4.58 -12.44 16.46
CA GLU A 411 -5.36 -13.62 16.10
C GLU A 411 -4.53 -14.63 15.28
N VAL A 412 -3.67 -14.15 14.37
CA VAL A 412 -2.70 -15.00 13.66
C VAL A 412 -1.80 -15.73 14.65
N TRP A 413 -1.17 -15.00 15.57
CA TRP A 413 -0.30 -15.60 16.61
C TRP A 413 -1.07 -16.60 17.47
N ARG A 414 -2.29 -16.26 17.89
CA ARG A 414 -3.15 -17.15 18.67
C ARG A 414 -3.47 -18.45 17.94
N ARG A 415 -3.58 -18.44 16.61
CA ARG A 415 -3.83 -19.64 15.79
C ARG A 415 -2.53 -20.42 15.54
N VAL A 416 -1.42 -19.74 15.32
CA VAL A 416 -0.08 -20.36 15.20
C VAL A 416 0.24 -21.12 16.48
N ASP A 417 0.09 -20.48 17.65
CA ASP A 417 0.42 -21.08 18.94
C ASP A 417 -0.45 -22.30 19.29
N ARG A 418 -1.67 -22.39 18.74
CA ARG A 418 -2.54 -23.56 18.89
C ARG A 418 -2.12 -24.74 18.00
N GLN A 419 -1.42 -24.46 16.91
CA GLN A 419 -0.92 -25.47 15.97
C GLN A 419 0.51 -25.90 16.30
N MET A 420 1.23 -25.16 17.16
CA MET A 420 2.56 -25.56 17.63
C MET A 420 2.46 -26.68 18.66
N TYR A 421 3.09 -27.82 18.38
CA TYR A 421 3.32 -28.85 19.38
C TYR A 421 4.51 -28.45 20.29
N PRO A 422 4.52 -28.85 21.57
CA PRO A 422 5.54 -28.44 22.54
C PRO A 422 7.00 -28.75 22.13
N ASP A 423 7.19 -29.77 21.29
CA ASP A 423 8.51 -30.28 20.90
C ASP A 423 8.93 -29.87 19.47
N GLU A 424 8.12 -29.07 18.76
CA GLU A 424 8.36 -28.69 17.36
C GLU A 424 8.79 -27.22 17.26
N GLU A 425 10.09 -27.00 17.05
CA GLU A 425 10.61 -25.65 16.80
C GLU A 425 10.29 -25.25 15.35
N LEU A 426 9.34 -24.33 15.17
CA LEU A 426 9.01 -23.80 13.84
C LEU A 426 10.21 -23.02 13.29
N VAL A 427 10.91 -23.64 12.34
CA VAL A 427 11.94 -22.98 11.53
C VAL A 427 11.22 -22.34 10.32
N GLY A 428 11.05 -21.02 10.34
CA GLY A 428 10.55 -20.27 9.18
C GLY A 428 9.24 -19.50 9.39
N MET A 429 8.26 -19.67 8.48
CA MET A 429 6.96 -18.97 8.53
C MET A 429 5.89 -19.80 9.25
N GLY A 430 4.93 -19.11 9.86
CA GLY A 430 3.83 -19.77 10.55
C GLY A 430 2.86 -20.44 9.56
N PRO A 431 2.18 -21.53 9.94
CA PRO A 431 1.22 -22.23 9.06
C PRO A 431 -0.03 -21.39 8.75
N VAL A 432 -0.29 -20.35 9.55
CA VAL A 432 -1.50 -19.52 9.44
C VAL A 432 -1.29 -18.38 8.46
N ASP A 433 -2.16 -18.30 7.45
CA ASP A 433 -2.21 -17.18 6.51
C ASP A 433 -3.05 -16.02 7.09
N TRP A 434 -2.40 -14.87 7.27
CA TRP A 434 -3.05 -13.67 7.81
C TRP A 434 -4.20 -13.15 6.92
N ARG A 435 -4.18 -13.42 5.61
CA ARG A 435 -5.24 -13.02 4.68
C ARG A 435 -6.53 -13.77 4.97
N VAL A 436 -6.41 -15.06 5.29
CA VAL A 436 -7.55 -15.91 5.69
C VAL A 436 -8.12 -15.43 7.01
N VAL A 437 -7.25 -15.19 8.01
CA VAL A 437 -7.66 -14.65 9.32
C VAL A 437 -8.39 -13.32 9.17
N MET A 438 -7.82 -12.39 8.40
CA MET A 438 -8.40 -11.08 8.15
C MET A 438 -9.79 -11.18 7.47
N LYS A 439 -9.94 -12.07 6.48
CA LYS A 439 -11.22 -12.34 5.81
C LYS A 439 -12.26 -12.90 6.79
N GLU A 440 -11.89 -13.88 7.60
CA GLU A 440 -12.79 -14.50 8.59
C GLU A 440 -13.21 -13.54 9.71
N MET A 441 -12.34 -12.62 10.09
CA MET A 441 -12.67 -11.54 11.03
C MET A 441 -13.57 -10.46 10.42
N GLY A 442 -13.91 -10.57 9.13
CA GLY A 442 -14.68 -9.54 8.40
C GLY A 442 -13.94 -8.21 8.33
N HIS A 443 -12.61 -8.23 8.41
CA HIS A 443 -11.79 -7.03 8.38
C HIS A 443 -11.33 -6.74 6.95
N SER A 444 -11.64 -5.54 6.46
CA SER A 444 -11.00 -4.95 5.29
C SER A 444 -10.11 -3.80 5.79
N ILE A 445 -8.79 -3.95 5.65
CA ILE A 445 -7.80 -3.00 6.18
C ILE A 445 -6.97 -2.50 5.01
N MET A 446 -6.98 -1.18 4.78
CA MET A 446 -6.02 -0.55 3.89
C MET A 446 -4.66 -0.52 4.58
N LEU A 447 -3.73 -1.39 4.17
CA LEU A 447 -2.46 -1.59 4.86
C LEU A 447 -1.34 -0.60 4.45
N THR A 448 -1.64 0.39 3.60
CA THR A 448 -0.63 1.32 3.06
C THR A 448 0.06 2.13 4.10
#